data_AF-A0A4U6VWW4-F1
#
_entry.id   AF-A0A4U6VWW4-F1
#
_cell.length_a   1.000
_cell.length_b   1.000
_cell.length_c   1.000
_cell.angle_alpha   90.00
_cell.angle_beta   90.00
_cell.angle_gamma   90.00
#
_symmetry.space_group_name_H-M   'P 1'
#
loop_
_entity.id
_entity.type
_entity.pdbx_description
1 polymer ?
#
loop_
_entity_poly.entity_id
_entity_poly.type
_entity_poly.pdbx_seq_one_letter_code
_entity_poly.pdbx_strand_id
1 'polypeptide(L)'
;MYRGLTTSEELLEENTAHDFELPFLKFQDILVATNNFSNRFMIGKGGFGKVYKVTLEGGQEVAIKRLSRDLDQGIQEFRNEVVLIAKLQHRNLVRLLGCCVEGDERLLNL
;
A
#
# COMPACT_ATOMS: atom_id res chain seq x y z
N MET A 1 -5.38 -19.73 26.66
CA MET A 1 -4.66 -19.92 25.38
C MET A 1 -5.31 -19.01 24.35
N TYR A 2 -4.77 -17.81 24.13
CA TYR A 2 -5.21 -16.94 23.05
C TYR A 2 -4.05 -16.84 22.08
N ARG A 3 -4.14 -17.54 20.95
CA ARG A 3 -3.30 -17.24 19.78
C ARG A 3 -3.90 -15.95 19.21
N GLY A 4 -3.21 -14.84 19.41
CA GLY A 4 -3.58 -13.56 18.81
C GLY A 4 -3.41 -13.67 17.30
N LEU A 5 -4.53 -13.83 16.60
CA LEU A 5 -4.63 -13.54 15.19
C LEU A 5 -4.40 -12.03 15.03
N THR A 6 -3.53 -11.67 14.11
CA THR A 6 -3.12 -10.30 13.86
C THR A 6 -4.28 -9.53 13.25
N THR A 7 -4.59 -8.36 13.80
CA THR A 7 -5.62 -7.39 13.37
C THR A 7 -5.61 -7.06 11.85
N SER A 8 -4.52 -7.42 11.16
CA SER A 8 -4.35 -7.41 9.70
C SER A 8 -5.31 -8.34 8.96
N GLU A 9 -5.65 -9.51 9.52
CA GLU A 9 -6.51 -10.52 8.89
C GLU A 9 -7.99 -10.08 8.93
N GLU A 10 -8.45 -9.47 10.03
CA GLU A 10 -9.83 -8.98 10.19
C GLU A 10 -10.17 -7.75 9.31
N LEU A 11 -9.18 -6.98 8.84
CA LEU A 11 -9.43 -5.84 7.94
C LEU A 11 -9.52 -6.23 6.46
N LEU A 12 -9.12 -7.46 6.11
CA LEU A 12 -9.05 -7.98 4.75
C LEU A 12 -10.05 -9.11 4.46
N GLU A 13 -10.68 -9.67 5.49
CA GLU A 13 -11.98 -10.32 5.37
C GLU A 13 -13.01 -9.20 5.17
N GLU A 14 -13.45 -8.85 3.96
CA GLU A 14 -14.11 -9.69 2.98
C GLU A 14 -13.59 -9.37 1.55
N ASN A 15 -13.08 -10.38 0.84
CA ASN A 15 -13.00 -10.47 -0.64
C ASN A 15 -12.05 -9.58 -1.48
N THR A 16 -10.99 -8.96 -0.96
CA THR A 16 -10.19 -8.04 -1.82
C THR A 16 -8.70 -8.29 -1.95
N ALA A 17 -8.01 -8.93 -1.00
CA ALA A 17 -6.59 -9.28 -1.18
C ALA A 17 -6.37 -10.75 -1.58
N HIS A 18 -7.26 -11.65 -1.14
CA HIS A 18 -7.19 -13.07 -1.47
C HIS A 18 -7.50 -13.36 -2.95
N ASP A 19 -8.40 -12.57 -3.57
CA ASP A 19 -8.77 -12.74 -4.99
C ASP A 19 -7.65 -12.35 -5.97
N PHE A 20 -6.63 -11.61 -5.52
CA PHE A 20 -5.60 -11.03 -6.41
C PHE A 20 -4.16 -11.45 -6.08
N GLU A 21 -3.95 -12.37 -5.12
CA GLU A 21 -2.62 -12.89 -4.72
C GLU A 21 -1.53 -11.79 -4.58
N LEU A 22 -1.90 -10.64 -4.02
CA LEU A 22 -0.99 -9.49 -3.97
C LEU A 22 0.09 -9.68 -2.87
N PRO A 23 1.37 -9.46 -3.18
CA PRO A 23 2.44 -9.52 -2.19
C PRO A 23 2.25 -8.47 -1.08
N PHE A 24 2.39 -8.90 0.17
CA PHE A 24 2.49 -7.99 1.30
C PHE A 24 3.93 -7.54 1.52
N LEU A 25 4.13 -6.22 1.55
CA LEU A 25 5.41 -5.61 1.85
C LEU A 25 5.54 -5.36 3.34
N LYS A 26 6.74 -5.56 3.87
CA LYS A 26 7.01 -5.20 5.26
C LYS A 26 7.08 -3.69 5.38
N PHE A 27 6.38 -3.15 6.37
CA PHE A 27 6.38 -1.72 6.62
C PHE A 27 7.80 -1.17 6.86
N GLN A 28 8.63 -1.94 7.56
CA GLN A 28 10.01 -1.57 7.86
C GLN A 28 10.85 -1.35 6.59
N ASP A 29 10.68 -2.18 5.55
CA ASP A 29 11.44 -2.09 4.30
C ASP A 29 11.08 -0.79 3.57
N ILE A 30 9.79 -0.45 3.55
CA ILE A 30 9.29 0.81 2.98
C ILE A 30 9.80 2.01 3.79
N LEU A 31 9.81 1.91 5.12
CA LEU A 31 10.24 2.97 6.01
C LEU A 31 11.73 3.28 5.81
N VAL A 32 12.57 2.24 5.66
CA VAL A 32 13.99 2.39 5.33
C VAL A 32 14.16 2.99 3.94
N ALA A 33 13.51 2.43 2.92
CA ALA A 33 13.64 2.87 1.53
C ALA A 33 13.19 4.34 1.32
N THR A 34 12.20 4.80 2.07
CA THR A 34 11.69 6.17 2.02
C THR A 34 12.42 7.14 2.97
N ASN A 35 13.41 6.66 3.73
CA ASN A 35 14.05 7.39 4.82
C ASN A 35 13.01 8.05 5.75
N ASN A 36 12.14 7.21 6.32
CA ASN A 36 11.02 7.61 7.15
C ASN A 36 10.08 8.61 6.46
N PHE A 37 9.66 8.30 5.22
CA PHE A 37 8.79 9.14 4.41
C PHE A 37 9.31 10.58 4.23
N SER A 38 10.63 10.72 4.03
CA SER A 38 11.26 12.02 3.79
C SER A 38 10.72 12.68 2.52
N ASN A 39 10.48 14.00 2.58
CA ASN A 39 10.08 14.78 1.41
C ASN A 39 11.08 14.70 0.25
N ARG A 40 12.34 14.31 0.50
CA ARG A 40 13.35 14.07 -0.53
C ARG A 40 12.91 13.05 -1.58
N PHE A 41 12.13 12.04 -1.16
CA PHE A 41 11.66 10.97 -2.03
C PHE A 41 10.24 11.21 -2.54
N MET A 42 9.55 12.25 -2.05
CA MET A 42 8.17 12.54 -2.45
C MET A 42 8.14 13.11 -3.87
N ILE A 43 7.37 12.47 -4.73
CA ILE A 43 7.16 12.86 -6.13
C ILE A 43 5.76 13.41 -6.39
N GLY A 44 4.84 13.27 -5.43
CA GLY A 44 3.49 13.80 -5.55
C GLY A 44 2.74 13.83 -4.22
N LYS A 45 1.80 14.77 -4.12
CA LYS A 45 0.86 14.91 -2.99
C LYS A 45 -0.49 15.38 -3.51
N GLY A 46 -1.57 14.79 -3.03
CA GLY A 46 -2.94 15.18 -3.35
C GLY A 46 -3.92 14.77 -2.25
N GLY A 47 -5.23 14.84 -2.55
CA GLY A 47 -6.28 14.43 -1.62
C GLY A 47 -6.20 12.96 -1.20
N PHE A 48 -5.67 12.10 -2.08
CA PHE A 48 -5.52 10.65 -1.87
C PHE A 48 -4.17 10.26 -1.22
N GLY A 49 -3.49 11.23 -0.60
CA GLY A 49 -2.22 11.01 0.10
C GLY A 49 -0.97 11.43 -0.66
N LYS A 50 0.14 10.74 -0.40
CA LYS A 50 1.50 11.11 -0.86
C LYS A 50 2.13 9.95 -1.61
N VAL A 51 2.88 10.27 -2.67
CA VAL A 51 3.61 9.29 -3.49
C VAL A 51 5.11 9.53 -3.35
N TYR A 52 5.85 8.46 -3.10
CA TYR A 52 7.30 8.46 -2.94
C TYR A 52 7.94 7.57 -4.00
N LYS A 53 8.96 8.08 -4.68
CA LYS A 53 9.81 7.27 -5.56
C LYS A 53 10.95 6.69 -4.73
N VAL A 54 11.07 5.37 -4.69
CA VAL A 54 12.12 4.67 -3.93
C VAL A 54 12.69 3.50 -4.71
N THR A 55 13.86 3.03 -4.29
CA THR A 55 14.49 1.82 -4.80
C THR A 55 14.42 0.75 -3.71
N LEU A 56 13.72 -0.35 -3.97
CA LEU A 56 13.65 -1.49 -3.04
C LEU A 56 14.89 -2.38 -3.16
N GLU A 57 15.02 -3.34 -2.23
CA GLU A 57 16.04 -4.39 -2.32
C GLU A 57 15.96 -5.08 -3.69
N GLY A 58 17.13 -5.27 -4.33
CA GLY A 58 17.21 -5.76 -5.70
C GLY A 58 17.26 -4.66 -6.79
N GLY A 59 17.23 -3.38 -6.41
CA GLY A 59 17.45 -2.26 -7.34
C GLY A 59 16.23 -1.85 -8.15
N GLN A 60 15.06 -2.40 -7.84
CA GLN A 60 13.81 -2.04 -8.50
C GLN A 60 13.33 -0.67 -8.02
N GLU A 61 13.19 0.29 -8.93
CA GLU A 61 12.51 1.55 -8.66
C GLU A 61 10.99 1.34 -8.64
N VAL A 62 10.32 1.84 -7.61
CA VAL A 62 8.88 1.72 -7.42
C VAL A 62 8.26 3.02 -6.92
N ALA A 63 6.94 3.15 -7.07
CA ALA A 63 6.17 4.22 -6.46
C ALA A 63 5.42 3.69 -5.23
N ILE A 64 5.77 4.20 -4.05
CA ILE A 64 5.03 3.93 -2.82
C ILE A 64 4.01 5.03 -2.60
N LYS A 65 2.74 4.70 -2.71
CA LYS A 65 1.64 5.60 -2.36
C LYS A 65 1.19 5.34 -0.93
N ARG A 66 1.37 6.34 -0.07
CA ARG A 66 0.86 6.39 1.30
C ARG A 66 -0.46 7.13 1.32
N LEU A 67 -1.54 6.42 1.60
CA LEU A 67 -2.87 7.00 1.65
C LEU A 67 -3.03 7.94 2.85
N SER A 68 -3.94 8.89 2.74
CA SER A 68 -4.31 9.79 3.83
C SER A 68 -4.93 8.99 4.99
N ARG A 69 -4.68 9.45 6.21
CA ARG A 69 -5.18 8.82 7.45
C ARG A 69 -6.56 9.36 7.87
N ASP A 70 -7.34 9.89 6.94
CA ASP A 70 -8.60 10.55 7.28
C ASP A 70 -9.60 9.51 7.81
N LEU A 71 -10.13 9.81 9.00
CA LEU A 71 -10.51 8.87 10.06
C LEU A 71 -11.60 7.83 9.70
N ASP A 72 -12.33 8.03 8.59
CA ASP A 72 -13.35 7.10 8.07
C ASP A 72 -13.21 6.79 6.57
N GLN A 73 -12.46 7.58 5.81
CA GLN A 73 -12.38 7.48 4.35
C GLN A 73 -11.21 6.61 3.89
N GLY A 74 -10.12 6.53 4.67
CA GLY A 74 -8.87 5.88 4.28
C GLY A 74 -8.96 4.37 4.04
N ILE A 75 -9.77 3.63 4.81
CA ILE A 75 -9.95 2.18 4.62
C ILE A 75 -10.79 1.90 3.37
N GLN A 76 -11.88 2.63 3.16
CA GLN A 76 -12.71 2.48 1.98
C GLN A 76 -11.96 2.89 0.70
N GLU A 77 -11.19 3.98 0.76
CA GLU A 77 -10.32 4.40 -0.35
C GLU A 77 -9.24 3.36 -0.64
N PHE A 78 -8.59 2.81 0.39
CA PHE A 78 -7.62 1.72 0.21
C PHE A 78 -8.25 0.52 -0.50
N ARG A 79 -9.40 0.04 -0.02
CA ARG A 79 -10.12 -1.09 -0.65
C ARG A 79 -10.51 -0.77 -2.10
N ASN A 80 -11.04 0.43 -2.36
CA ASN A 80 -11.40 0.86 -3.69
C ASN A 80 -10.20 0.89 -4.64
N GLU A 81 -9.08 1.46 -4.21
CA GLU A 81 -7.86 1.49 -5.05
C GLU A 81 -7.29 0.10 -5.30
N VAL A 82 -7.21 -0.75 -4.27
CA VAL A 82 -6.74 -2.14 -4.42
C VAL A 82 -7.61 -2.89 -5.43
N VAL A 83 -8.93 -2.90 -5.24
CA VAL A 83 -9.85 -3.62 -6.13
C VAL A 83 -9.81 -3.06 -7.55
N LEU A 84 -9.81 -1.74 -7.71
CA LEU A 84 -9.84 -1.11 -9.02
C LEU A 84 -8.55 -1.39 -9.80
N ILE A 85 -7.38 -1.19 -9.18
CA ILE A 85 -6.10 -1.40 -9.86
C ILE A 85 -5.87 -2.88 -10.11
N ALA A 86 -6.26 -3.76 -9.19
CA ALA A 86 -6.11 -5.20 -9.37
C ALA A 86 -7.02 -5.76 -10.48
N LYS A 87 -8.21 -5.17 -10.71
CA LYS A 87 -9.08 -5.50 -11.84
C LYS A 87 -8.62 -4.90 -13.17
N LEU A 88 -7.91 -3.78 -13.16
CA LEU A 88 -7.50 -3.04 -14.36
C LEU A 88 -6.05 -3.35 -14.79
N GLN A 89 -5.74 -4.63 -14.98
CA GLN A 89 -4.44 -5.05 -15.48
C GLN A 89 -4.36 -4.90 -17.00
N HIS A 90 -3.73 -3.81 -17.45
CA HIS A 90 -3.47 -3.56 -18.86
C HIS A 90 -2.09 -2.93 -19.04
N ARG A 91 -1.43 -3.21 -20.17
CA ARG A 91 -0.06 -2.71 -20.48
C ARG A 91 0.12 -1.18 -20.44
N ASN A 92 -0.98 -0.43 -20.51
CA ASN A 92 -0.99 1.03 -20.50
C ASN A 92 -1.53 1.61 -19.17
N LEU A 93 -1.85 0.76 -18.20
CA LEU A 93 -2.33 1.16 -16.88
C LEU A 93 -1.29 0.76 -15.84
N VAL A 94 -1.23 1.54 -14.76
CA VAL A 94 -0.37 1.24 -13.62
C VAL A 94 -0.80 -0.08 -12.99
N ARG A 95 0.16 -0.91 -12.59
CA ARG A 95 -0.10 -2.21 -11.99
C ARG A 95 0.17 -2.15 -10.49
N LEU A 96 -0.72 -2.70 -9.69
CA LEU A 96 -0.47 -2.89 -8.27
C LEU A 96 0.51 -4.06 -8.09
N LEU A 97 1.67 -3.79 -7.51
CA LEU A 97 2.74 -4.76 -7.24
C LEU A 97 2.66 -5.35 -5.84
N GLY A 98 1.93 -4.70 -4.93
CA GLY A 98 1.73 -5.16 -3.56
C GLY A 98 1.15 -4.06 -2.67
N CYS A 99 0.90 -4.41 -1.41
CA CYS A 99 0.41 -3.46 -0.42
C CYS A 99 1.03 -3.69 0.97
N CYS A 100 0.89 -2.71 1.85
CA CYS A 100 1.30 -2.82 3.24
C CYS A 100 0.25 -2.14 4.13
N VAL A 101 -0.10 -2.84 5.22
CA VAL A 101 -1.11 -2.43 6.20
C VAL A 101 -0.49 -2.62 7.57
N GLU A 102 -0.20 -1.54 8.28
CA GLU A 102 0.45 -1.57 9.61
C GLU A 102 -0.15 -0.47 10.49
N GLY A 103 -0.92 -0.84 11.51
CA GLY A 103 -1.67 0.14 12.32
C GLY A 103 -2.61 1.00 11.45
N ASP A 104 -2.37 2.30 11.41
CA ASP A 104 -3.10 3.27 10.58
C ASP A 104 -2.45 3.52 9.21
N GLU A 105 -1.33 2.86 8.93
CA GLU A 105 -0.65 2.98 7.64
C GLU A 105 -1.31 2.10 6.59
N ARG A 106 -1.60 2.71 5.45
CA ARG A 106 -2.11 2.04 4.24
C ARG A 106 -1.24 2.47 3.07
N LEU A 107 -0.51 1.51 2.52
CA LEU A 107 0.51 1.75 1.50
C LEU A 107 0.23 0.86 0.29
N LEU A 108 0.37 1.43 -0.90
CA LEU A 108 0.33 0.72 -2.18
C LEU A 108 1.69 0.81 -2.86
N ASN A 109 2.14 -0.30 -3.41
CA ASN A 109 3.31 -0.38 -4.27
C ASN A 109 2.86 -0.48 -5.72
N LEU A 110 3.14 0.56 -6.50
CA LEU A 110 2.68 0.77 -7.88
C LEU A 110 3.85 0.73 -8.87
#